data_AF-A7TI61-F1
#
_entry.id   AF-A7TI61-F1
#
_cell.length_a   1.000
_cell.length_b   1.000
_cell.length_c   1.000
_cell.angle_alpha   90.00
_cell.angle_beta   90.00
_cell.angle_gamma   90.00
#
_symmetry.space_group_name_H-M   'P 1'
#
loop_
_entity.id
_entity.type
_entity.pdbx_description
1 polymer ?
#
loop_
_entity_poly.entity_id
_entity_poly.type
_entity_poly.pdbx_seq_one_letter_code
_entity_poly.pdbx_strand_id
1 'polypeptide(L)'
;MAKQKTTTKTTKRYRYSSFKSKIDDLRIEPARVLTKRAHDYVETSHLLASFDHWKEINLSAGFTNFSEEIERYIQTLPQILYHQDKISETLIKYIDLHDDKSLQPLLEVLAQFCHDLGPDFLKFYEPTVLSLIRLLEEAVKFESTEVFEWGFNCLAYIFKYLSKFLSDDLVTTFNLLFPLLSHSKEYLSRFSAEAMSFLIRKASSKNLEKFIVFSFNKVDNIEQSNLYEGILTLCTESLTSTQGALHSKSKTILSIIILSSLKSDNQEVTTSLVCDIWMNISKHATLENLEPLYSVVWKFR
;
A
#
# COMPACT_ATOMS: atom_id res chain seq x y z
N MET A 1 -16.39 18.17 -14.13
CA MET A 1 -16.08 17.99 -15.57
C MET A 1 -15.17 16.78 -15.72
N ALA A 2 -15.67 15.69 -16.30
CA ALA A 2 -14.86 14.49 -16.58
C ALA A 2 -13.85 14.78 -17.70
N LYS A 3 -12.59 14.39 -17.51
CA LYS A 3 -11.46 14.67 -18.43
C LYS A 3 -11.68 13.92 -19.76
N GLN A 4 -11.65 14.62 -20.89
CA GLN A 4 -11.34 13.98 -22.18
C GLN A 4 -9.92 13.42 -22.08
N LYS A 5 -9.77 12.09 -22.00
CA LYS A 5 -8.47 11.45 -22.16
C LYS A 5 -7.86 11.96 -23.47
N THR A 6 -6.62 12.44 -23.42
CA THR A 6 -5.86 12.87 -24.61
C THR A 6 -5.73 11.67 -25.55
N THR A 7 -6.60 11.59 -26.54
CA THR A 7 -6.73 10.45 -27.47
C THR A 7 -5.63 10.43 -28.52
N THR A 8 -5.08 11.59 -28.89
CA THR A 8 -4.01 11.71 -29.89
C THR A 8 -2.63 11.74 -29.24
N LYS A 9 -1.84 10.69 -29.47
CA LYS A 9 -0.41 10.65 -29.09
C LYS A 9 0.34 11.69 -29.93
N THR A 10 0.83 12.77 -29.31
CA THR A 10 1.74 13.72 -30.00
C THR A 10 3.13 13.08 -30.23
N THR A 11 3.95 13.70 -31.09
CA THR A 11 5.31 13.26 -31.44
C THR A 11 6.38 13.83 -30.51
N LYS A 12 6.04 14.81 -29.66
CA LYS A 12 7.02 15.43 -28.72
C LYS A 12 7.40 14.47 -27.59
N ARG A 13 8.71 14.35 -27.33
CA ARG A 13 9.32 13.50 -26.29
C ARG A 13 9.02 13.97 -24.87
N TYR A 14 9.16 15.27 -24.60
CA TYR A 14 8.89 15.86 -23.28
C TYR A 14 7.56 16.61 -23.28
N ARG A 15 6.77 16.43 -22.22
CA ARG A 15 5.47 17.09 -22.05
C ARG A 15 5.27 17.43 -20.58
N TYR A 16 4.56 18.53 -20.36
CA TYR A 16 4.01 18.80 -19.05
C TYR A 16 2.97 17.73 -18.69
N SER A 17 3.09 17.18 -17.49
CA SER A 17 2.07 16.37 -16.84
C SER A 17 1.76 17.03 -15.51
N SER A 18 0.50 17.39 -15.28
CA SER A 18 0.08 18.00 -14.02
C SER A 18 0.20 17.01 -12.87
N PHE A 19 0.31 17.52 -11.64
CA PHE A 19 0.29 16.71 -10.42
C PHE A 19 -0.84 15.68 -10.44
N LYS A 20 -2.08 16.15 -10.66
CA LYS A 20 -3.25 15.27 -10.78
C LYS A 20 -3.09 14.20 -11.85
N SER A 21 -2.56 14.53 -13.03
CA SER A 21 -2.38 13.54 -14.10
C SER A 21 -1.34 12.49 -13.74
N LYS A 22 -0.21 12.90 -13.14
CA LYS A 22 0.82 11.96 -12.65
C LYS A 22 0.27 11.06 -11.55
N ILE A 23 -0.52 11.60 -10.62
CA ILE A 23 -1.20 10.84 -9.58
C ILE A 23 -2.21 9.86 -10.18
N ASP A 24 -3.03 10.27 -11.13
CA ASP A 24 -4.00 9.40 -11.80
C ASP A 24 -3.33 8.21 -12.51
N ASP A 25 -2.13 8.43 -13.06
CA ASP A 25 -1.34 7.42 -13.78
C ASP A 25 -0.52 6.52 -12.81
N LEU A 26 -0.24 6.98 -11.59
CA LEU A 26 0.51 6.24 -10.58
C LEU A 26 -0.30 5.07 -10.02
N ARG A 27 0.34 3.91 -9.85
CA ARG A 27 -0.24 2.69 -9.26
C ARG A 27 0.75 2.06 -8.29
N ILE A 28 0.26 1.65 -7.13
CA ILE A 28 1.07 1.09 -6.05
C ILE A 28 1.02 -0.44 -6.12
N GLU A 29 1.87 -1.01 -6.96
CA GLU A 29 2.04 -2.46 -7.04
C GLU A 29 3.51 -2.83 -7.31
N PRO A 30 4.30 -3.09 -6.25
CA PRO A 30 5.70 -3.47 -6.39
C PRO A 30 5.96 -4.64 -7.34
N ALA A 31 5.03 -5.61 -7.38
CA ALA A 31 5.12 -6.79 -8.24
C ALA A 31 4.98 -6.48 -9.75
N ARG A 32 4.47 -5.31 -10.13
CA ARG A 32 4.38 -4.89 -11.55
C ARG A 32 5.66 -4.25 -12.07
N VAL A 33 6.57 -3.84 -11.19
CA VAL A 33 7.83 -3.21 -11.58
C VAL A 33 8.84 -4.28 -11.99
N LEU A 34 8.97 -4.52 -13.29
CA LEU A 34 9.88 -5.50 -13.88
C LEU A 34 11.33 -4.99 -14.05
N THR A 35 11.66 -3.81 -13.53
CA THR A 35 13.01 -3.27 -13.63
C THR A 35 13.94 -4.00 -12.67
N LYS A 36 15.15 -4.33 -13.14
CA LYS A 36 16.18 -4.92 -12.29
C LYS A 36 16.61 -3.92 -11.22
N ARG A 37 16.55 -4.32 -9.95
CA ARG A 37 17.01 -3.53 -8.81
C ARG A 37 18.32 -4.11 -8.26
N ALA A 38 19.10 -3.26 -7.59
CA ALA A 38 20.38 -3.68 -7.02
C ALA A 38 20.23 -4.84 -6.02
N HIS A 39 19.12 -4.88 -5.27
CA HIS A 39 18.85 -5.89 -4.24
C HIS A 39 18.19 -7.18 -4.77
N ASP A 40 17.88 -7.30 -6.07
CA ASP A 40 17.17 -8.47 -6.61
C ASP A 40 18.07 -9.71 -6.76
N TYR A 41 19.40 -9.53 -6.85
CA TYR A 41 20.38 -10.59 -7.16
C TYR A 41 21.47 -10.72 -6.08
N VAL A 42 21.08 -10.55 -4.81
CA VAL A 42 22.03 -10.47 -3.70
C VAL A 42 21.90 -11.70 -2.82
N GLU A 43 23.04 -12.34 -2.52
CA GLU A 43 23.11 -13.53 -1.65
C GLU A 43 23.49 -13.18 -0.20
N THR A 44 23.91 -11.93 0.07
CA THR A 44 24.43 -11.50 1.38
C THR A 44 23.39 -10.75 2.22
N SER A 45 23.15 -9.46 1.95
CA SER A 45 22.18 -8.61 2.65
C SER A 45 21.54 -7.67 1.64
N HIS A 46 20.21 -7.68 1.59
CA HIS A 46 19.45 -6.80 0.70
C HIS A 46 19.62 -5.34 1.12
N LEU A 47 19.70 -5.07 2.43
CA LEU A 47 19.95 -3.73 2.96
C LEU A 47 21.30 -3.21 2.49
N LEU A 48 22.38 -3.96 2.69
CA LEU A 48 23.74 -3.51 2.36
C LEU A 48 23.88 -3.22 0.87
N ALA A 49 23.37 -4.10 0.00
CA ALA A 49 23.41 -3.88 -1.44
C ALA A 49 22.60 -2.65 -1.87
N SER A 50 21.44 -2.42 -1.25
CA SER A 50 20.66 -1.21 -1.50
C SER A 50 21.38 0.05 -0.99
N PHE A 51 22.05 -0.05 0.15
CA PHE A 51 22.82 1.04 0.74
C PHE A 51 24.01 1.44 -0.15
N ASP A 52 24.84 0.48 -0.56
CA ASP A 52 26.01 0.73 -1.40
C ASP A 52 25.61 1.35 -2.74
N HIS A 53 24.55 0.85 -3.35
CA HIS A 53 23.98 1.43 -4.58
C HIS A 53 23.60 2.90 -4.39
N TRP A 54 22.88 3.21 -3.31
CA TRP A 54 22.44 4.58 -3.05
C TRP A 54 23.57 5.50 -2.60
N LYS A 55 24.61 4.97 -1.96
CA LYS A 55 25.84 5.70 -1.62
C LYS A 55 26.60 6.16 -2.85
N GLU A 56 26.56 5.40 -3.93
CA GLU A 56 27.16 5.79 -5.22
C GLU A 56 26.32 6.82 -5.99
N ILE A 57 24.98 6.77 -5.85
CA ILE A 57 24.05 7.55 -6.69
C ILE A 57 23.61 8.86 -6.04
N ASN A 58 23.32 8.84 -4.73
CA ASN A 58 22.72 9.98 -4.03
C ASN A 58 23.79 10.78 -3.27
N LEU A 59 23.87 12.07 -3.58
CA LEU A 59 24.82 13.01 -2.97
C LEU A 59 24.13 14.07 -2.09
N SER A 60 22.90 13.81 -1.65
CA SER A 60 22.18 14.73 -0.77
C SER A 60 22.81 14.78 0.62
N ALA A 61 22.74 15.94 1.27
CA ALA A 61 23.27 16.11 2.62
C ALA A 61 22.55 15.19 3.62
N GLY A 62 21.22 15.06 3.51
CA GLY A 62 20.43 14.17 4.37
C GLY A 62 20.91 12.71 4.30
N PHE A 63 21.09 12.18 3.08
CA PHE A 63 21.54 10.80 2.89
C PHE A 63 23.03 10.60 3.22
N THR A 64 23.88 11.60 2.96
CA THR A 64 25.30 11.55 3.32
C THR A 64 25.47 11.45 4.84
N ASN A 65 24.78 12.32 5.59
CA ASN A 65 24.81 12.29 7.05
C ASN A 65 24.26 10.97 7.63
N PHE A 66 23.17 10.46 7.04
CA PHE A 66 22.64 9.13 7.38
C PHE A 66 23.68 8.03 7.14
N SER A 67 24.33 8.05 5.98
CA SER A 67 25.30 7.04 5.58
C SER A 67 26.50 7.00 6.51
N GLU A 68 27.05 8.15 6.87
CA GLU A 68 28.15 8.26 7.84
C GLU A 68 27.77 7.69 9.22
N GLU A 69 26.51 7.86 9.65
CA GLU A 69 26.05 7.36 10.94
C GLU A 69 25.86 5.83 10.94
N ILE A 70 25.35 5.25 9.85
CA ILE A 70 24.95 3.84 9.81
C ILE A 70 26.00 2.88 9.24
N GLU A 71 26.93 3.37 8.41
CA GLU A 71 27.80 2.52 7.57
C GLU A 71 28.55 1.46 8.38
N ARG A 72 29.12 1.83 9.53
CA ARG A 72 29.86 0.90 10.39
C ARG A 72 29.02 -0.24 10.98
N TYR A 73 27.69 -0.13 10.96
CA TYR A 73 26.77 -1.07 11.59
C TYR A 73 26.13 -2.06 10.60
N ILE A 74 26.30 -1.85 9.30
CA ILE A 74 25.56 -2.60 8.26
C ILE A 74 26.44 -3.46 7.35
N GLN A 75 27.74 -3.57 7.63
CA GLN A 75 28.70 -4.23 6.74
C GLN A 75 28.44 -5.73 6.55
N THR A 76 27.69 -6.35 7.48
CA THR A 76 27.30 -7.76 7.38
C THR A 76 25.92 -7.99 7.98
N LEU A 77 25.21 -9.03 7.53
CA LEU A 77 23.89 -9.39 8.09
C LEU A 77 23.90 -9.62 9.61
N PRO A 78 24.89 -10.30 10.23
CA PRO A 78 24.96 -10.42 11.68
C PRO A 78 25.07 -9.06 12.41
N GLN A 79 25.80 -8.09 11.84
CA GLN A 79 25.86 -6.74 12.42
C GLN A 79 24.52 -6.03 12.30
N ILE A 80 23.81 -6.17 11.17
CA ILE A 80 22.47 -5.61 10.99
C ILE A 80 21.51 -6.15 12.05
N LEU A 81 21.50 -7.47 12.27
CA LEU A 81 20.64 -8.10 13.27
C LEU A 81 21.01 -7.68 14.71
N TYR A 82 22.30 -7.51 15.00
CA TYR A 82 22.77 -7.07 16.32
C TYR A 82 22.47 -5.59 16.59
N HIS A 83 22.61 -4.72 15.58
CA HIS A 83 22.41 -3.28 15.69
C HIS A 83 21.04 -2.79 15.19
N GLN A 84 20.09 -3.69 14.99
CA GLN A 84 18.78 -3.41 14.41
C GLN A 84 18.04 -2.23 15.06
N ASP A 85 18.11 -2.07 16.38
CA ASP A 85 17.45 -0.95 17.09
C ASP A 85 18.05 0.38 16.65
N LYS A 86 19.39 0.48 16.66
CA LYS A 86 20.11 1.68 16.23
C LYS A 86 19.85 2.02 14.76
N ILE A 87 19.82 1.00 13.89
CA ILE A 87 19.55 1.18 12.45
C ILE A 87 18.12 1.71 12.25
N SER A 88 17.14 1.12 12.94
CA SER A 88 15.73 1.54 12.86
C SER A 88 15.52 2.97 13.35
N GLU A 89 16.11 3.34 14.48
CA GLU A 89 16.02 4.68 15.06
C GLU A 89 16.62 5.73 14.13
N THR A 90 17.79 5.43 13.56
CA THR A 90 18.46 6.33 12.62
C THR A 90 17.66 6.45 11.31
N LEU A 91 17.14 5.36 10.74
CA LEU A 91 16.26 5.42 9.58
C LEU A 91 15.03 6.30 9.82
N ILE A 92 14.29 6.07 10.91
CA ILE A 92 13.09 6.84 11.25
C ILE A 92 13.44 8.32 11.47
N LYS A 93 14.52 8.60 12.21
CA LYS A 93 15.01 9.98 12.45
C LYS A 93 15.20 10.74 11.14
N TYR A 94 15.88 10.15 10.15
CA TYR A 94 16.16 10.83 8.88
C TYR A 94 14.92 10.91 7.96
N ILE A 95 14.03 9.92 7.99
CA ILE A 95 12.75 9.96 7.25
C ILE A 95 11.85 11.08 7.80
N ASP A 96 11.82 11.26 9.12
CA ASP A 96 11.03 12.30 9.81
C ASP A 96 11.61 13.72 9.60
N LEU A 97 12.78 13.87 8.97
CA LEU A 97 13.25 15.18 8.49
C LEU A 97 12.54 15.64 7.21
N HIS A 98 11.84 14.73 6.52
CA HIS A 98 11.05 15.00 5.33
C HIS A 98 11.80 15.71 4.18
N ASP A 99 13.12 15.46 4.07
CA ASP A 99 13.97 16.00 3.00
C ASP A 99 13.80 15.21 1.69
N ASP A 100 13.15 15.83 0.70
CA ASP A 100 12.83 15.21 -0.60
C ASP A 100 14.05 14.65 -1.33
N LYS A 101 15.25 15.20 -1.10
CA LYS A 101 16.49 14.76 -1.75
C LYS A 101 17.06 13.47 -1.19
N SER A 102 16.71 13.12 0.05
CA SER A 102 17.17 11.92 0.74
C SER A 102 16.09 10.86 0.94
N LEU A 103 14.81 11.19 0.74
CA LEU A 103 13.70 10.26 0.99
C LEU A 103 13.74 9.00 0.12
N GLN A 104 14.03 9.11 -1.18
CA GLN A 104 14.08 7.93 -2.06
C GLN A 104 15.03 6.84 -1.54
N PRO A 105 16.33 7.11 -1.30
CA PRO A 105 17.23 6.08 -0.81
C PRO A 105 16.86 5.60 0.59
N LEU A 106 16.42 6.47 1.50
CA LEU A 106 16.02 6.09 2.86
C LEU A 106 14.85 5.09 2.86
N LEU A 107 13.83 5.33 2.02
CA LEU A 107 12.65 4.49 1.92
C LEU A 107 12.95 3.14 1.26
N GLU A 108 13.84 3.11 0.28
CA GLU A 108 14.29 1.85 -0.34
C GLU A 108 15.16 1.03 0.62
N VAL A 109 16.10 1.66 1.34
CA VAL A 109 16.91 1.01 2.37
C VAL A 109 16.03 0.49 3.50
N LEU A 110 15.02 1.24 3.94
CA LEU A 110 14.04 0.80 4.94
C LEU A 110 13.26 -0.43 4.49
N ALA A 111 12.82 -0.47 3.23
CA ALA A 111 12.12 -1.63 2.69
C ALA A 111 13.02 -2.88 2.70
N GLN A 112 14.30 -2.75 2.35
CA GLN A 112 15.24 -3.87 2.40
C GLN A 112 15.69 -4.24 3.82
N PHE A 113 15.73 -3.28 4.75
CA PHE A 113 15.90 -3.57 6.17
C PHE A 113 14.79 -4.49 6.69
N CYS A 114 13.55 -4.19 6.34
CA CYS A 114 12.42 -5.07 6.64
C CYS A 114 12.57 -6.46 5.99
N HIS A 115 13.10 -6.52 4.77
CA HIS A 115 13.34 -7.79 4.07
C HIS A 115 14.38 -8.66 4.80
N ASP A 116 15.51 -8.08 5.19
CA ASP A 116 16.60 -8.80 5.87
C ASP A 116 16.19 -9.28 7.28
N LEU A 117 15.42 -8.48 8.03
CA LEU A 117 14.95 -8.85 9.38
C LEU A 117 13.79 -9.85 9.36
N GLY A 118 12.94 -9.78 8.33
CA GLY A 118 11.73 -10.58 8.23
C GLY A 118 10.86 -10.48 9.50
N PRO A 119 10.57 -11.57 10.23
CA PRO A 119 9.72 -11.55 11.41
C PRO A 119 10.21 -10.61 12.52
N ASP A 120 11.52 -10.44 12.67
CA ASP A 120 12.10 -9.62 13.73
C ASP A 120 11.79 -8.13 13.54
N PHE A 121 11.40 -7.72 12.33
CA PHE A 121 10.97 -6.36 12.05
C PHE A 121 9.64 -5.99 12.73
N LEU A 122 8.84 -6.96 13.19
CA LEU A 122 7.53 -6.69 13.81
C LEU A 122 7.64 -5.74 15.02
N LYS A 123 8.77 -5.72 15.74
CA LYS A 123 9.00 -4.76 16.83
C LYS A 123 9.11 -3.30 16.38
N PHE A 124 9.50 -3.06 15.13
CA PHE A 124 9.65 -1.73 14.54
C PHE A 124 8.49 -1.36 13.61
N TYR A 125 7.56 -2.28 13.38
CA TYR A 125 6.52 -2.12 12.37
C TYR A 125 5.64 -0.90 12.63
N GLU A 126 5.06 -0.80 13.83
CA GLU A 126 4.20 0.32 14.20
C GLU A 126 4.89 1.69 14.11
N PRO A 127 6.05 1.93 14.78
CA PRO A 127 6.72 3.24 14.68
C PRO A 127 7.14 3.57 13.25
N THR A 128 7.54 2.56 12.46
CA THR A 128 7.85 2.75 11.03
C THR A 128 6.64 3.20 10.23
N VAL A 129 5.50 2.50 10.36
CA VAL A 129 4.27 2.84 9.63
C VAL A 129 3.77 4.22 10.03
N LEU A 130 3.84 4.57 11.32
CA LEU A 130 3.47 5.91 11.79
C LEU A 130 4.37 7.01 11.22
N SER A 131 5.69 6.76 11.08
CA SER A 131 6.60 7.69 10.40
C SER A 131 6.27 7.84 8.91
N LEU A 132 5.96 6.74 8.21
CA LEU A 132 5.52 6.77 6.82
C LEU A 132 4.19 7.53 6.64
N ILE A 133 3.24 7.40 7.57
CA ILE A 133 1.99 8.16 7.55
C ILE A 133 2.26 9.65 7.71
N ARG A 134 3.07 10.06 8.69
CA ARG A 134 3.47 11.47 8.88
C ARG A 134 4.14 12.04 7.63
N LEU A 135 5.05 11.28 7.03
CA LEU A 135 5.69 11.65 5.77
C LEU A 135 4.66 11.88 4.65
N LEU A 136 3.70 10.96 4.48
CA LEU A 136 2.69 11.06 3.43
C LEU A 136 1.72 12.22 3.67
N GLU A 137 1.39 12.51 4.93
CA GLU A 137 0.61 13.70 5.30
C GLU A 137 1.37 15.00 5.00
N GLU A 138 2.67 15.05 5.30
CA GLU A 138 3.52 16.21 4.99
C GLU A 138 3.66 16.40 3.46
N ALA A 139 3.77 15.30 2.72
CA ALA A 139 3.84 15.32 1.25
C ALA A 139 2.63 15.94 0.57
N VAL A 140 1.47 16.00 1.25
CA VAL A 140 0.29 16.73 0.75
C VAL A 140 0.58 18.22 0.63
N LYS A 141 1.41 18.80 1.52
CA LYS A 141 1.65 20.26 1.54
C LYS A 141 2.47 20.74 0.36
N PHE A 142 3.42 19.92 -0.11
CA PHE A 142 4.30 20.26 -1.23
C PHE A 142 3.98 19.50 -2.53
N GLU A 143 2.92 18.70 -2.54
CA GLU A 143 2.36 18.01 -3.71
C GLU A 143 3.41 17.26 -4.56
N SER A 144 4.34 16.54 -3.91
CA SER A 144 5.35 15.75 -4.63
C SER A 144 4.83 14.36 -4.98
N THR A 145 4.63 14.10 -6.27
CA THR A 145 4.23 12.77 -6.77
C THR A 145 5.26 11.69 -6.49
N GLU A 146 6.55 12.07 -6.51
CA GLU A 146 7.66 11.14 -6.30
C GLU A 146 7.69 10.66 -4.84
N VAL A 147 7.47 11.55 -3.87
CA VAL A 147 7.41 11.17 -2.45
C VAL A 147 6.21 10.26 -2.16
N PHE A 148 5.04 10.52 -2.78
CA PHE A 148 3.91 9.60 -2.67
C PHE A 148 4.26 8.22 -3.24
N GLU A 149 4.87 8.17 -4.43
CA GLU A 149 5.29 6.91 -5.04
C GLU A 149 6.27 6.15 -4.15
N TRP A 150 7.32 6.80 -3.65
CA TRP A 150 8.33 6.14 -2.81
C TRP A 150 7.74 5.67 -1.47
N GLY A 151 6.93 6.51 -0.81
CA GLY A 151 6.33 6.19 0.48
C GLY A 151 5.35 5.03 0.39
N PHE A 152 4.44 5.05 -0.58
CA PHE A 152 3.50 3.95 -0.78
C PHE A 152 4.16 2.68 -1.33
N ASN A 153 5.20 2.79 -2.16
CA ASN A 153 5.99 1.63 -2.55
C ASN A 153 6.70 1.01 -1.34
N CYS A 154 7.26 1.82 -0.44
CA CYS A 154 7.86 1.33 0.81
C CYS A 154 6.84 0.56 1.66
N LEU A 155 5.65 1.13 1.88
CA LEU A 155 4.55 0.44 2.57
C LEU A 155 4.19 -0.90 1.89
N ALA A 156 4.04 -0.89 0.57
CA ALA A 156 3.69 -2.09 -0.18
C ALA A 156 4.79 -3.17 -0.11
N TYR A 157 6.07 -2.79 -0.06
CA TYR A 157 7.18 -3.72 0.20
C TYR A 157 7.15 -4.29 1.62
N ILE A 158 6.93 -3.45 2.64
CA ILE A 158 6.78 -3.91 4.03
C ILE A 158 5.63 -4.92 4.12
N PHE A 159 4.48 -4.62 3.51
CA PHE A 159 3.34 -5.54 3.48
C PHE A 159 3.63 -6.83 2.71
N LYS A 160 4.42 -6.76 1.64
CA LYS A 160 4.89 -7.94 0.90
C LYS A 160 5.75 -8.84 1.80
N TYR A 161 6.78 -8.29 2.44
CA TYR A 161 7.74 -9.05 3.23
C TYR A 161 7.13 -9.62 4.51
N LEU A 162 6.23 -8.86 5.17
CA LEU A 162 5.58 -9.28 6.42
C LEU A 162 4.20 -9.93 6.20
N SER A 163 3.83 -10.21 4.95
CA SER A 163 2.48 -10.67 4.57
C SER A 163 1.97 -11.86 5.40
N LYS A 164 2.85 -12.80 5.74
CA LYS A 164 2.52 -13.96 6.56
C LYS A 164 1.97 -13.56 7.93
N PHE A 165 2.51 -12.52 8.55
CA PHE A 165 2.12 -12.06 9.89
C PHE A 165 0.98 -11.04 9.83
N LEU A 166 1.07 -10.08 8.90
CA LEU A 166 0.08 -9.01 8.80
C LEU A 166 -1.28 -9.49 8.27
N SER A 167 -1.31 -10.60 7.52
CA SER A 167 -2.57 -11.21 7.06
C SER A 167 -3.28 -12.06 8.12
N ASP A 168 -2.62 -12.30 9.26
CA ASP A 168 -3.25 -12.94 10.42
C ASP A 168 -4.09 -11.96 11.25
N ASP A 169 -3.71 -10.68 11.27
CA ASP A 169 -4.49 -9.62 11.93
C ASP A 169 -4.54 -8.33 11.10
N LEU A 170 -5.45 -8.32 10.12
CA LEU A 170 -5.69 -7.17 9.24
C LEU A 170 -6.19 -5.93 10.01
N VAL A 171 -6.86 -6.12 11.15
CA VAL A 171 -7.48 -5.03 11.93
C VAL A 171 -6.42 -4.07 12.47
N THR A 172 -5.29 -4.59 12.95
CA THR A 172 -4.19 -3.75 13.47
C THR A 172 -3.62 -2.86 12.37
N THR A 173 -3.30 -3.44 11.21
CA THR A 173 -2.81 -2.66 10.05
C THR A 173 -3.84 -1.65 9.55
N PHE A 174 -5.12 -2.02 9.52
CA PHE A 174 -6.20 -1.10 9.15
C PHE A 174 -6.28 0.11 10.08
N ASN A 175 -6.19 -0.10 11.39
CA ASN A 175 -6.25 0.98 12.36
C ASN A 175 -5.05 1.93 12.24
N LEU A 176 -3.85 1.40 11.94
CA LEU A 176 -2.68 2.24 11.66
C LEU A 176 -2.90 3.07 10.39
N LEU A 177 -3.38 2.46 9.30
CA LEU A 177 -3.64 3.16 8.04
C LEU A 177 -4.91 4.01 8.03
N PHE A 178 -5.71 3.98 9.09
CA PHE A 178 -7.00 4.66 9.17
C PHE A 178 -6.92 6.14 8.75
N PRO A 179 -5.94 6.95 9.22
CA PRO A 179 -5.84 8.35 8.84
C PRO A 179 -5.70 8.57 7.31
N LEU A 180 -5.01 7.65 6.62
CA LEU A 180 -4.82 7.72 5.17
C LEU A 180 -6.04 7.17 4.41
N LEU A 181 -6.67 6.10 4.91
CA LEU A 181 -7.85 5.48 4.31
C LEU A 181 -9.09 6.39 4.40
N SER A 182 -9.25 7.16 5.48
CA SER A 182 -10.34 8.11 5.66
C SER A 182 -9.97 9.55 5.27
N HIS A 183 -8.84 9.76 4.59
CA HIS A 183 -8.36 11.09 4.26
C HIS A 183 -9.27 11.79 3.24
N SER A 184 -9.36 13.12 3.32
CA SER A 184 -10.13 13.95 2.35
C SER A 184 -9.55 14.00 0.94
N LYS A 185 -8.39 13.38 0.72
CA LYS A 185 -7.68 13.37 -0.56
C LYS A 185 -7.80 11.97 -1.14
N GLU A 186 -8.61 11.84 -2.18
CA GLU A 186 -8.95 10.56 -2.82
C GLU A 186 -7.72 9.71 -3.21
N TYR A 187 -6.61 10.34 -3.59
CA TYR A 187 -5.40 9.60 -3.96
C TYR A 187 -4.73 8.93 -2.76
N LEU A 188 -4.81 9.51 -1.55
CA LEU A 188 -4.25 8.89 -0.34
C LEU A 188 -5.06 7.66 0.06
N SER A 189 -6.39 7.78 0.06
CA SER A 189 -7.27 6.65 0.35
C SER A 189 -7.10 5.56 -0.72
N ARG A 190 -7.02 5.93 -2.00
CA ARG A 190 -6.77 4.98 -3.11
C ARG A 190 -5.43 4.26 -2.98
N PHE A 191 -4.32 4.96 -2.76
CA PHE A 191 -3.01 4.31 -2.64
C PHE A 191 -2.88 3.44 -1.39
N SER A 192 -3.49 3.87 -0.28
CA SER A 192 -3.57 3.05 0.95
C SER A 192 -4.40 1.78 0.72
N ALA A 193 -5.52 1.93 0.00
CA ALA A 193 -6.37 0.82 -0.42
C ALA A 193 -5.63 -0.16 -1.33
N GLU A 194 -4.92 0.34 -2.36
CA GLU A 194 -4.09 -0.47 -3.26
C GLU A 194 -3.04 -1.26 -2.47
N ALA A 195 -2.30 -0.62 -1.58
CA ALA A 195 -1.28 -1.28 -0.75
C ALA A 195 -1.89 -2.35 0.18
N MET A 196 -2.95 -2.03 0.91
CA MET A 196 -3.58 -2.97 1.85
C MET A 196 -4.38 -4.08 1.16
N SER A 197 -4.87 -3.87 -0.07
CA SER A 197 -5.57 -4.90 -0.85
C SER A 197 -4.75 -6.17 -1.03
N PHE A 198 -3.41 -6.03 -1.09
CA PHE A 198 -2.49 -7.15 -1.14
C PHE A 198 -2.59 -8.04 0.10
N LEU A 199 -2.70 -7.46 1.30
CA LEU A 199 -2.86 -8.21 2.55
C LEU A 199 -4.22 -8.91 2.61
N ILE A 200 -5.29 -8.24 2.16
CA ILE A 200 -6.63 -8.84 2.05
C ILE A 200 -6.61 -10.08 1.14
N ARG A 201 -5.95 -9.98 -0.02
CA ARG A 201 -5.77 -11.12 -0.94
C ARG A 201 -4.93 -12.24 -0.32
N LYS A 202 -4.10 -11.99 0.69
CA LYS A 202 -3.28 -13.01 1.37
C LYS A 202 -3.99 -13.65 2.56
N ALA A 203 -4.89 -12.94 3.23
CA ALA A 203 -5.59 -13.41 4.41
C ALA A 203 -6.39 -14.71 4.19
N SER A 204 -6.55 -15.46 5.29
CA SER A 204 -7.46 -16.60 5.37
C SER A 204 -8.92 -16.12 5.38
N SER A 205 -9.87 -16.98 5.00
CA SER A 205 -11.29 -16.64 5.02
C SER A 205 -11.78 -16.20 6.40
N LYS A 206 -11.29 -16.84 7.47
CA LYS A 206 -11.62 -16.50 8.86
C LYS A 206 -11.15 -15.10 9.25
N ASN A 207 -9.90 -14.77 8.95
CA ASN A 207 -9.32 -13.47 9.30
C ASN A 207 -9.94 -12.36 8.44
N LEU A 208 -10.27 -12.67 7.18
CA LEU A 208 -11.00 -11.77 6.31
C LEU A 208 -12.42 -11.50 6.81
N GLU A 209 -13.18 -12.53 7.23
CA GLU A 209 -14.51 -12.33 7.82
C GLU A 209 -14.45 -11.43 9.06
N LYS A 210 -13.52 -11.71 9.98
CA LYS A 210 -13.28 -10.86 11.17
C LYS A 210 -13.00 -9.40 10.77
N PHE A 211 -12.14 -9.20 9.77
CA PHE A 211 -11.80 -7.87 9.28
C PHE A 211 -13.00 -7.14 8.65
N ILE A 212 -13.76 -7.80 7.77
CA ILE A 212 -14.92 -7.17 7.11
C ILE A 212 -15.99 -6.78 8.13
N VAL A 213 -16.28 -7.65 9.11
CA VAL A 213 -17.23 -7.33 10.19
C VAL A 213 -16.74 -6.11 10.99
N PHE A 214 -15.45 -6.07 11.32
CA PHE A 214 -14.86 -4.90 11.99
C PHE A 214 -14.99 -3.62 11.15
N SER A 215 -14.67 -3.69 9.85
CA SER A 215 -14.76 -2.54 8.94
C SER A 215 -16.18 -2.02 8.79
N PHE A 216 -17.18 -2.90 8.69
CA PHE A 216 -18.60 -2.50 8.61
C PHE A 216 -19.05 -1.77 9.87
N ASN A 217 -18.77 -2.34 11.05
CA ASN A 217 -19.08 -1.67 12.32
C ASN A 217 -18.38 -0.31 12.44
N LYS A 218 -17.19 -0.15 11.86
CA LYS A 218 -16.46 1.13 11.83
C LYS A 218 -17.13 2.18 10.95
N VAL A 219 -17.71 1.80 9.81
CA VAL A 219 -18.48 2.70 8.94
C VAL A 219 -19.73 3.19 9.66
N ASP A 220 -20.42 2.30 10.37
CA ASP A 220 -21.67 2.64 11.06
C ASP A 220 -21.48 3.68 12.16
N ASN A 221 -20.33 3.64 12.84
CA ASN A 221 -20.03 4.53 13.97
C ASN A 221 -19.48 5.90 13.55
N ILE A 222 -19.19 6.11 12.27
CA ILE A 222 -18.47 7.30 11.80
C ILE A 222 -19.24 7.93 10.64
N GLU A 223 -19.82 9.12 10.86
CA GLU A 223 -20.50 9.93 9.83
C GLU A 223 -19.57 10.45 8.70
N GLN A 224 -18.35 9.92 8.59
CA GLN A 224 -17.37 10.35 7.58
C GLN A 224 -17.60 9.62 6.26
N SER A 225 -18.14 10.34 5.28
CA SER A 225 -18.25 9.88 3.89
C SER A 225 -16.92 9.36 3.32
N ASN A 226 -15.78 9.92 3.75
CA ASN A 226 -14.46 9.50 3.25
C ASN A 226 -14.09 8.06 3.67
N LEU A 227 -14.53 7.60 4.86
CA LEU A 227 -14.24 6.24 5.31
C LEU A 227 -15.02 5.21 4.48
N TYR A 228 -16.28 5.52 4.16
CA TYR A 228 -17.10 4.71 3.26
C TYR A 228 -16.39 4.54 1.91
N GLU A 229 -15.94 5.64 1.31
CA GLU A 229 -15.21 5.63 0.04
C GLU A 229 -13.87 4.88 0.13
N GLY A 230 -13.15 5.03 1.25
CA GLY A 230 -11.90 4.31 1.50
C GLY A 230 -12.10 2.79 1.56
N ILE A 231 -13.16 2.32 2.24
CA ILE A 231 -13.49 0.89 2.33
C ILE A 231 -14.04 0.36 1.00
N LEU A 232 -14.88 1.15 0.31
CA LEU A 232 -15.34 0.83 -1.05
C LEU A 232 -14.16 0.61 -1.98
N THR A 233 -13.19 1.53 -1.95
CA THR A 233 -11.97 1.46 -2.77
C THR A 233 -11.11 0.25 -2.37
N LEU A 234 -10.89 0.03 -1.07
CA LEU A 234 -10.12 -1.11 -0.56
C LEU A 234 -10.72 -2.47 -0.97
N CYS A 235 -12.03 -2.62 -0.83
CA CYS A 235 -12.73 -3.84 -1.25
C CYS A 235 -12.69 -4.01 -2.77
N THR A 236 -12.92 -2.94 -3.53
CA THR A 236 -12.86 -2.96 -5.00
C THR A 236 -11.47 -3.37 -5.48
N GLU A 237 -10.42 -2.71 -5.00
CA GLU A 237 -9.04 -3.04 -5.37
C GLU A 237 -8.68 -4.47 -4.95
N SER A 238 -9.19 -4.97 -3.83
CA SER A 238 -8.98 -6.37 -3.43
C SER A 238 -9.58 -7.40 -4.40
N LEU A 239 -10.65 -7.03 -5.11
CA LEU A 239 -11.36 -7.87 -6.06
C LEU A 239 -10.83 -7.77 -7.49
N THR A 240 -10.33 -6.60 -7.91
CA THR A 240 -9.80 -6.35 -9.25
C THR A 240 -8.35 -6.84 -9.40
N SER A 241 -7.87 -6.97 -10.63
CA SER A 241 -6.46 -7.29 -10.93
C SER A 241 -5.97 -6.45 -12.13
N THR A 242 -5.47 -7.08 -13.19
CA THR A 242 -5.14 -6.41 -14.45
C THR A 242 -6.41 -5.89 -15.15
N GLN A 243 -6.22 -5.06 -16.17
CA GLN A 243 -7.33 -4.47 -16.92
C GLN A 243 -8.31 -5.55 -17.42
N GLY A 244 -9.60 -5.39 -17.11
CA GLY A 244 -10.65 -6.33 -17.51
C GLY A 244 -10.73 -7.62 -16.69
N ALA A 245 -9.80 -7.86 -15.77
CA ALA A 245 -9.71 -9.09 -15.00
C ALA A 245 -9.96 -8.88 -13.50
N LEU A 246 -10.51 -9.91 -12.87
CA LEU A 246 -10.68 -10.02 -11.43
C LEU A 246 -9.60 -10.91 -10.84
N HIS A 247 -9.28 -10.67 -9.58
CA HIS A 247 -8.31 -11.50 -8.86
C HIS A 247 -8.86 -12.92 -8.63
N SER A 248 -7.99 -13.92 -8.56
CA SER A 248 -8.39 -15.33 -8.38
C SER A 248 -9.16 -15.59 -7.07
N LYS A 249 -8.91 -14.79 -6.02
CA LYS A 249 -9.66 -14.82 -4.76
C LYS A 249 -10.97 -14.00 -4.76
N SER A 250 -11.29 -13.27 -5.83
CA SER A 250 -12.46 -12.38 -5.89
C SER A 250 -13.75 -13.06 -5.43
N LYS A 251 -14.00 -14.28 -5.90
CA LYS A 251 -15.15 -15.11 -5.50
C LYS A 251 -15.27 -15.29 -3.98
N THR A 252 -14.15 -15.60 -3.32
CA THR A 252 -14.12 -15.85 -1.87
C THR A 252 -14.31 -14.56 -1.10
N ILE A 253 -13.61 -13.49 -1.51
CA ILE A 253 -13.69 -12.18 -0.86
C ILE A 253 -15.13 -11.64 -0.98
N LEU A 254 -15.72 -11.65 -2.17
CA LEU A 254 -17.08 -11.17 -2.40
C LEU A 254 -18.13 -11.98 -1.62
N SER A 255 -17.98 -13.31 -1.54
CA SER A 255 -18.88 -14.15 -0.75
C SER A 255 -18.88 -13.75 0.72
N ILE A 256 -17.70 -13.49 1.30
CA ILE A 256 -17.56 -13.06 2.69
C ILE A 256 -18.15 -11.67 2.90
N ILE A 257 -17.90 -10.73 1.98
CA ILE A 257 -18.46 -9.38 2.02
C ILE A 257 -20.01 -9.42 2.05
N ILE A 258 -20.63 -10.19 1.16
CA ILE A 258 -22.09 -10.35 1.10
C ILE A 258 -22.62 -10.98 2.39
N LEU A 259 -22.02 -12.10 2.82
CA LEU A 259 -22.43 -12.79 4.04
C LEU A 259 -22.32 -11.92 5.29
N SER A 260 -21.24 -11.15 5.42
CA SER A 260 -21.06 -10.22 6.54
C SER A 260 -22.06 -9.07 6.50
N SER A 261 -22.44 -8.59 5.31
CA SER A 261 -23.44 -7.52 5.16
C SER A 261 -24.83 -8.00 5.56
N LEU A 262 -25.22 -9.22 5.16
CA LEU A 262 -26.51 -9.82 5.54
C LEU A 262 -26.63 -10.06 7.05
N LYS A 263 -25.50 -10.28 7.75
CA LYS A 263 -25.45 -10.45 9.21
C LYS A 263 -25.28 -9.14 9.98
N SER A 264 -25.05 -8.01 9.29
CA SER A 264 -24.81 -6.72 9.93
C SER A 264 -26.08 -6.19 10.60
N ASP A 265 -25.93 -5.51 11.74
CA ASP A 265 -27.04 -4.81 12.40
C ASP A 265 -27.52 -3.61 11.56
N ASN A 266 -26.62 -2.97 10.81
CA ASN A 266 -26.93 -1.89 9.87
C ASN A 266 -26.91 -2.39 8.42
N GLN A 267 -27.96 -3.11 8.05
CA GLN A 267 -28.07 -3.68 6.71
C GLN A 267 -28.16 -2.61 5.62
N GLU A 268 -28.71 -1.43 5.88
CA GLU A 268 -28.88 -0.39 4.84
C GLU A 268 -27.53 0.12 4.31
N VAL A 269 -26.64 0.56 5.22
CA VAL A 269 -25.32 1.10 4.84
C VAL A 269 -24.43 0.01 4.25
N THR A 270 -24.39 -1.16 4.88
CA THR A 270 -23.55 -2.26 4.39
C THR A 270 -24.04 -2.81 3.05
N THR A 271 -25.36 -2.88 2.83
CA THR A 271 -25.92 -3.30 1.52
C THR A 271 -25.61 -2.28 0.44
N SER A 272 -25.72 -0.98 0.74
CA SER A 272 -25.29 0.08 -0.19
C SER A 272 -23.83 -0.10 -0.60
N LEU A 273 -22.95 -0.35 0.38
CA LEU A 273 -21.53 -0.58 0.12
C LEU A 273 -21.30 -1.80 -0.77
N VAL A 274 -22.02 -2.90 -0.54
CA VAL A 274 -21.96 -4.10 -1.40
C VAL A 274 -22.43 -3.79 -2.83
N CYS A 275 -23.51 -3.02 -2.98
CA CYS A 275 -24.02 -2.60 -4.29
C CYS A 275 -22.99 -1.74 -5.05
N ASP A 276 -22.33 -0.81 -4.37
CA ASP A 276 -21.31 0.05 -4.96
C ASP A 276 -20.05 -0.76 -5.35
N ILE A 277 -19.63 -1.69 -4.49
CA ILE A 277 -18.56 -2.65 -4.82
C ILE A 277 -18.93 -3.43 -6.08
N TRP A 278 -20.16 -3.96 -6.15
CA TRP A 278 -20.66 -4.71 -7.31
C TRP A 278 -20.67 -3.85 -8.58
N MET A 279 -21.10 -2.60 -8.49
CA MET A 279 -21.11 -1.65 -9.60
C MET A 279 -19.69 -1.40 -10.14
N ASN A 280 -18.73 -1.19 -9.24
CA ASN A 280 -17.33 -0.95 -9.60
C ASN A 280 -16.70 -2.16 -10.29
N ILE A 281 -16.87 -3.37 -9.74
CA ILE A 281 -16.31 -4.57 -10.36
C ILE A 281 -16.98 -4.89 -11.71
N SER A 282 -18.29 -4.64 -11.83
CA SER A 282 -19.03 -4.87 -13.08
C SER A 282 -18.59 -3.93 -14.20
N LYS A 283 -18.20 -2.69 -13.84
CA LYS A 283 -17.64 -1.72 -14.78
C LYS A 283 -16.19 -2.04 -15.17
N HIS A 284 -15.43 -2.67 -14.29
CA HIS A 284 -14.02 -3.01 -14.51
C HIS A 284 -13.84 -4.30 -15.32
N ALA A 285 -14.57 -5.35 -14.98
CA ALA A 285 -14.34 -6.70 -15.51
C ALA A 285 -15.12 -6.96 -16.80
N THR A 286 -14.56 -7.82 -17.66
CA THR A 286 -15.27 -8.35 -18.83
C THR A 286 -16.39 -9.29 -18.40
N LEU A 287 -17.40 -9.48 -19.27
CA LEU A 287 -18.54 -10.37 -19.01
C LEU A 287 -18.08 -11.79 -18.62
N GLU A 288 -17.10 -12.34 -19.35
CA GLU A 288 -16.52 -13.66 -19.11
C GLU A 288 -15.91 -13.80 -17.70
N ASN A 289 -15.25 -12.74 -17.22
CA ASN A 289 -14.64 -12.73 -15.89
C ASN A 289 -15.66 -12.48 -14.77
N LEU A 290 -16.82 -11.89 -15.09
CA LEU A 290 -17.92 -11.68 -14.16
C LEU A 290 -18.83 -12.91 -14.02
N GLU A 291 -18.97 -13.72 -15.07
CA GLU A 291 -19.85 -14.89 -15.10
C GLU A 291 -19.73 -15.79 -13.85
N PRO A 292 -18.52 -16.14 -13.38
CA PRO A 292 -18.37 -16.99 -12.20
C PRO A 292 -18.89 -16.35 -10.90
N LEU A 293 -18.96 -15.02 -10.81
CA LEU A 293 -19.44 -14.30 -9.63
C LEU A 293 -20.97 -14.24 -9.56
N TYR A 294 -21.70 -14.26 -10.67
CA TYR A 294 -23.18 -14.33 -10.62
C TYR A 294 -23.65 -15.57 -9.87
N SER A 295 -22.92 -16.69 -10.01
CA SER A 295 -23.19 -17.92 -9.24
C SER A 295 -23.04 -17.75 -7.72
N VAL A 296 -22.23 -16.79 -7.26
CA VAL A 296 -22.11 -16.45 -5.83
C VAL A 296 -23.31 -15.65 -5.38
N VAL A 297 -23.67 -14.62 -6.14
CA VAL A 297 -24.79 -13.73 -5.81
C VAL A 297 -26.11 -14.51 -5.77
N TRP A 298 -26.36 -15.40 -6.73
CA TRP A 298 -27.58 -16.22 -6.76
C TRP A 298 -27.67 -17.25 -5.64
N LYS A 299 -26.56 -17.64 -5.00
CA LYS A 299 -26.59 -18.56 -3.84
C LYS A 299 -27.18 -17.92 -2.58
N PHE A 300 -27.25 -16.58 -2.53
CA PHE A 300 -27.78 -15.83 -1.40
C PHE A 300 -29.22 -15.34 -1.62
N ARG A 301 -29.87 -15.81 -2.69
CA ARG A 301 -31.32 -15.67 -2.90
C ARG A 301 -32.06 -16.74 -2.12
#